data_AF-A0A5S3VSM6-F1
#
_entry.id   AF-A0A5S3VSM6-F1
#
_cell.length_a   1.000
_cell.length_b   1.000
_cell.length_c   1.000
_cell.angle_alpha   90.00
_cell.angle_beta   90.00
_cell.angle_gamma   90.00
#
_symmetry.space_group_name_H-M   'P 1'
#
loop_
_entity.id
_entity.type
_entity.pdbx_description
1 polymer ?
#
loop_
_entity_poly.entity_id
_entity_poly.type
_entity_poly.pdbx_seq_one_letter_code
_entity_poly.pdbx_strand_id
1 'polypeptide(L)'
;VDYLADLKEQDPAAYEQETAFILPHFNRLLIAEGMMYLAGEMGLVAQSDDLGKTWQKFEPFYRGSFFAVDQTSDNQLIVAGLRGNAFIGNAQQV
;
A
#
# COMPACT_ATOMS: atom_id res chain seq x y z
N VAL A 1 21.13 8.67 -6.04
CA VAL A 1 20.93 7.65 -4.98
C VAL A 1 21.93 7.84 -3.83
N ASP A 2 23.06 8.54 -4.07
CA ASP A 2 24.08 8.83 -3.05
C ASP A 2 23.60 9.70 -1.87
N TYR A 3 22.68 10.64 -2.09
CA TYR A 3 22.19 11.54 -1.03
C TYR A 3 21.64 10.83 0.22
N LEU A 4 20.75 9.83 0.04
CA LEU A 4 20.17 9.12 1.18
C LEU A 4 21.20 8.21 1.88
N ALA A 5 22.18 7.68 1.14
CA ALA A 5 23.25 6.87 1.71
C ALA A 5 24.17 7.73 2.59
N ASP A 6 24.55 8.91 2.10
CA ASP A 6 25.37 9.88 2.84
C ASP A 6 24.63 10.40 4.09
N LEU A 7 23.34 10.71 3.95
CA LEU A 7 22.50 11.20 5.05
C LEU A 7 22.38 10.14 6.16
N LYS A 8 22.26 8.86 5.80
CA LYS A 8 22.18 7.75 6.76
C LYS A 8 23.42 7.64 7.65
N GLU A 9 24.60 7.95 7.11
CA GLU A 9 25.87 7.87 7.83
C GLU A 9 26.13 9.13 8.67
N GLN A 10 25.84 10.31 8.13
CA GLN A 10 26.20 11.59 8.75
C GLN A 10 25.14 12.12 9.73
N ASP A 11 23.86 11.89 9.44
CA ASP A 11 22.73 12.34 10.27
C ASP A 11 21.56 11.34 10.19
N PRO A 12 21.60 10.27 11.01
CA PRO A 12 20.54 9.25 11.03
C PRO A 12 19.15 9.81 11.33
N ALA A 13 19.04 10.89 12.10
CA ALA A 13 17.76 11.50 12.43
C ALA A 13 17.15 12.24 11.21
N ALA A 14 17.98 12.96 10.45
CA ALA A 14 17.56 13.56 9.18
C ALA A 14 17.20 12.49 8.14
N TYR A 15 17.94 11.37 8.08
CA TYR A 15 17.61 10.25 7.19
C TYR A 15 16.22 9.66 7.47
N GLU A 16 15.89 9.41 8.73
CA GLU A 16 14.55 8.93 9.12
C GLU A 16 13.45 9.92 8.72
N GLN A 17 13.67 11.22 8.91
CA GLN A 17 12.71 12.24 8.48
C GLN A 17 12.55 12.26 6.96
N GLU A 18 13.66 12.30 6.22
CA GLU A 18 13.65 12.36 4.76
C GLU A 18 12.97 11.13 4.16
N THR A 19 13.33 9.93 4.64
CA THR A 19 12.73 8.69 4.17
C THR A 19 11.25 8.58 4.51
N ALA A 20 10.80 9.10 5.66
CA ALA A 20 9.39 9.16 6.00
C ALA A 20 8.56 10.00 5.00
N PHE A 21 9.14 11.03 4.38
CA PHE A 21 8.48 11.82 3.33
C PHE A 21 8.44 11.11 1.96
N ILE A 22 9.23 10.06 1.76
CA ILE A 22 9.29 9.29 0.51
C ILE A 22 8.34 8.08 0.55
N LEU A 23 7.91 7.66 1.74
CA LEU A 23 6.98 6.54 1.87
C LEU A 23 5.60 6.92 1.35
N PRO A 24 4.94 6.04 0.57
CA PRO A 24 3.59 6.29 0.10
C PRO A 24 2.63 6.37 1.29
N HIS A 25 1.74 7.35 1.29
CA HIS A 25 0.70 7.42 2.32
C HIS A 25 -0.26 6.24 2.19
N PHE A 26 -0.66 5.72 3.35
CA PHE A 26 -1.75 4.75 3.45
C PHE A 26 -3.06 5.52 3.49
N ASN A 27 -3.96 5.21 2.56
CA ASN A 27 -5.21 5.94 2.40
C ASN A 27 -6.41 5.18 2.94
N ARG A 28 -6.37 3.84 2.91
CA ARG A 28 -7.51 3.01 3.28
C ARG A 28 -7.08 1.68 3.88
N LEU A 29 -7.78 1.26 4.94
CA LEU A 29 -7.72 -0.07 5.52
C LEU A 29 -9.11 -0.73 5.40
N LEU A 30 -9.14 -2.02 5.08
CA LEU A 30 -10.33 -2.87 5.11
C LEU A 30 -10.03 -4.10 5.97
N ILE A 31 -10.98 -4.51 6.79
CA ILE A 31 -10.95 -5.81 7.47
C ILE A 31 -12.13 -6.61 6.93
N ALA A 32 -11.85 -7.75 6.32
CA ALA A 32 -12.87 -8.62 5.73
C ALA A 32 -12.45 -10.08 5.89
N GLU A 33 -13.38 -10.92 6.36
CA GLU A 33 -13.16 -12.36 6.55
C GLU A 33 -11.90 -12.74 7.34
N GLY A 34 -11.53 -11.93 8.35
CA GLY A 34 -10.32 -12.16 9.15
C GLY A 34 -9.02 -11.75 8.49
N MET A 35 -9.07 -11.25 7.25
CA MET A 35 -7.95 -10.64 6.54
C MET A 35 -7.98 -9.12 6.67
N MET A 36 -6.81 -8.48 6.52
CA MET A 36 -6.70 -7.03 6.38
C MET A 36 -6.15 -6.65 5.01
N TYR A 37 -6.67 -5.59 4.43
CA TYR A 37 -6.20 -5.02 3.17
C TYR A 37 -5.87 -3.54 3.37
N LEU A 38 -4.77 -3.11 2.79
CA LEU A 38 -4.26 -1.75 2.83
C LEU A 38 -4.15 -1.22 1.41
N ALA A 39 -4.67 -0.03 1.16
CA ALA A 39 -4.53 0.68 -0.11
C ALA A 39 -3.95 2.07 0.13
N GLY A 40 -3.11 2.54 -0.80
CA GLY A 40 -2.39 3.79 -0.63
C GLY A 40 -1.89 4.40 -1.92
N GLU A 41 -0.91 5.28 -1.78
CA GLU A 41 -0.27 5.99 -2.88
C GLU A 41 0.65 5.08 -3.70
N MET A 42 1.03 5.55 -4.89
CA MET A 42 1.99 4.85 -5.77
C MET A 42 1.61 3.39 -6.08
N GLY A 43 0.31 3.12 -6.22
CA GLY A 43 -0.22 1.78 -6.48
C GLY A 43 -0.13 0.80 -5.32
N LEU A 44 0.07 1.28 -4.09
CA LEU A 44 0.17 0.41 -2.93
C LEU A 44 -1.14 -0.33 -2.70
N VAL A 45 -1.06 -1.66 -2.79
CA VAL A 45 -2.03 -2.61 -2.23
C VAL A 45 -1.24 -3.64 -1.43
N ALA A 46 -1.69 -3.96 -0.22
CA ALA A 46 -1.08 -5.00 0.61
C ALA A 46 -2.15 -5.77 1.39
N GLN A 47 -1.85 -7.02 1.71
CA GLN A 47 -2.71 -7.91 2.48
C GLN A 47 -1.98 -8.39 3.74
N SER A 48 -2.73 -8.62 4.80
CA SER A 48 -2.29 -9.35 5.98
C SER A 48 -3.31 -10.45 6.31
N ASP A 49 -2.80 -11.64 6.63
CA ASP A 49 -3.56 -12.80 7.11
C ASP A 49 -3.44 -13.02 8.63
N ASP A 50 -2.69 -12.16 9.32
CA ASP A 50 -2.36 -12.29 10.74
C ASP A 50 -2.71 -11.05 11.57
N LEU A 51 -3.74 -10.31 11.12
CA LEU A 51 -4.26 -9.09 11.74
C LEU A 51 -3.22 -7.95 11.81
N GLY A 52 -2.42 -7.81 10.76
CA GLY A 52 -1.51 -6.70 10.54
C GLY A 52 -0.12 -6.87 11.15
N LYS A 53 0.24 -8.07 11.63
CA LYS A 53 1.59 -8.34 12.14
C LYS A 53 2.59 -8.47 11.00
N THR A 54 2.18 -9.10 9.91
CA THR A 54 2.95 -9.19 8.67
C THR A 54 2.09 -8.79 7.48
N TRP A 55 2.75 -8.28 6.43
CA TRP A 55 2.08 -7.74 5.24
C TRP A 55 2.76 -8.24 3.97
N GLN A 56 1.97 -8.74 3.04
CA GLN A 56 2.38 -9.05 1.68
C GLN A 56 1.91 -7.93 0.76
N LYS A 57 2.87 -7.20 0.16
CA LYS A 57 2.59 -6.18 -0.85
C LYS A 57 2.31 -6.84 -2.20
N PHE A 58 1.35 -6.30 -2.94
CA PHE A 58 1.04 -6.77 -4.29
C PHE A 58 2.00 -6.11 -5.28
N GLU A 59 2.27 -6.79 -6.39
CA GLU A 59 3.07 -6.19 -7.46
C GLU A 59 2.36 -4.93 -7.98
N PRO A 60 3.04 -3.77 -8.03
CA PRO A 60 2.40 -2.53 -8.44
C PRO A 60 1.94 -2.60 -9.90
N PHE A 61 0.63 -2.58 -10.12
CA PHE A 61 0.00 -2.55 -11.45
C PHE A 61 -0.53 -1.17 -11.84
N TYR A 62 -0.53 -0.21 -10.91
CA TYR A 62 -1.01 1.15 -11.13
C TYR A 62 -0.04 2.18 -10.55
N ARG A 63 0.17 3.30 -11.26
CA ARG A 63 1.11 4.36 -10.82
C ARG A 63 0.43 5.51 -10.07
N GLY A 64 -0.87 5.44 -9.82
CA GLY A 64 -1.62 6.45 -9.07
C GLY A 64 -1.97 5.98 -7.66
N SER A 65 -2.64 6.86 -6.90
CA SER A 65 -3.10 6.56 -5.55
C SER A 65 -4.46 5.87 -5.56
N PHE A 66 -4.62 4.88 -4.69
CA PHE A 66 -5.90 4.29 -4.33
C PHE A 66 -6.45 4.97 -3.07
N PHE A 67 -7.77 5.15 -3.03
CA PHE A 67 -8.49 5.78 -1.91
C PHE A 67 -9.63 4.91 -1.38
N ALA A 68 -9.98 3.85 -2.11
CA ALA A 68 -11.00 2.89 -1.72
C ALA A 68 -10.47 1.47 -1.91
N VAL A 69 -10.87 0.61 -0.98
CA VAL A 69 -10.74 -0.85 -1.06
C VAL A 69 -11.97 -1.47 -0.42
N ASP A 70 -12.53 -2.47 -1.07
CA ASP A 70 -13.69 -3.24 -0.58
C ASP A 70 -13.63 -4.68 -1.10
N GLN A 71 -14.42 -5.57 -0.51
CA GLN A 71 -14.53 -6.97 -0.92
C GLN A 71 -15.96 -7.27 -1.39
N THR A 72 -16.07 -7.94 -2.53
CA THR A 72 -17.35 -8.45 -3.04
C THR A 72 -17.83 -9.67 -2.26
N SER A 73 -19.09 -10.05 -2.42
CA SER A 73 -19.66 -11.24 -1.79
C SER A 73 -19.06 -12.57 -2.27
N ASP A 74 -18.36 -12.57 -3.40
CA ASP A 74 -17.59 -13.70 -3.96
C ASP A 74 -16.08 -13.55 -3.70
N ASN A 75 -15.71 -12.76 -2.70
CA ASN A 75 -14.36 -12.60 -2.16
C ASN A 75 -13.35 -11.96 -3.12
N GLN A 76 -13.81 -11.25 -4.15
CA GLN A 76 -12.95 -10.43 -4.99
C GLN A 76 -12.64 -9.11 -4.29
N LEU A 77 -11.39 -8.66 -4.40
CA LEU A 77 -10.95 -7.38 -3.89
C LEU A 77 -11.14 -6.32 -4.98
N ILE A 78 -11.78 -5.20 -4.63
CA ILE A 78 -11.92 -4.03 -5.47
C ILE A 78 -11.04 -2.92 -4.90
N VAL A 79 -10.25 -2.26 -5.73
CA VAL A 79 -9.55 -1.02 -5.38
C VAL A 79 -9.88 0.09 -6.37
N ALA A 80 -10.08 1.31 -5.88
CA ALA A 80 -10.38 2.46 -6.73
C ALA A 80 -9.63 3.71 -6.31
N GLY A 81 -9.31 4.58 -7.27
CA GLY A 81 -8.36 5.66 -7.08
C GLY A 81 -8.36 6.76 -8.13
N LEU A 82 -7.22 7.45 -8.23
CA LEU A 82 -7.03 8.62 -9.09
C LEU A 82 -7.60 8.43 -10.50
N ARG A 83 -8.18 9.50 -11.05
CA ARG A 83 -8.78 9.56 -12.39
C ARG A 83 -9.94 8.57 -12.60
N GLY A 84 -10.54 8.08 -11.51
CA GLY A 84 -11.67 7.16 -11.58
C GLY A 84 -11.29 5.73 -11.99
N ASN A 85 -10.01 5.36 -11.87
CA ASN A 85 -9.60 3.98 -12.13
C ASN A 85 -10.12 3.06 -11.01
N ALA A 86 -10.65 1.91 -11.41
CA ALA A 86 -11.07 0.84 -10.53
C ALA A 86 -10.60 -0.51 -11.09
N PHE A 87 -10.12 -1.37 -10.20
CA PHE A 87 -9.60 -2.70 -10.52
C PHE A 87 -10.26 -3.72 -9.61
N ILE A 88 -10.50 -4.91 -10.14
CA ILE A 88 -11.11 -6.02 -9.41
C ILE A 88 -10.34 -7.29 -9.71
N GLY A 89 -10.09 -8.09 -8.68
CA GLY A 89 -9.34 -9.32 -8.81
C GLY A 89 -9.47 -10.19 -7.57
N ASN A 90 -8.85 -11.37 -7.60
CA ASN A 90 -8.77 -12.19 -6.39
C ASN A 90 -7.73 -11.56 -5.44
N ALA A 91 -7.78 -11.92 -4.15
CA ALA A 91 -6.87 -11.38 -3.14
C ALA A 91 -5.38 -11.72 -3.37
N GLN A 92 -5.01 -12.43 -4.43
CA GLN A 92 -3.62 -12.69 -4.82
C GLN A 92 -3.18 -11.92 -6.07
N GLN A 93 -4.14 -11.40 -6.84
CA GLN A 93 -3.95 -10.71 -8.12
C GLN A 93 -5.11 -9.72 -8.30
N VAL A 94 -4.92 -8.50 -7.82
CA VAL A 94 -5.68 -7.33 -8.30
C VAL A 94 -4.83 -6.61 -9.34
#